data_AF-A0A0G0PPN3-F1
#
_entry.id   AF-A0A0G0PPN3-F1
#
_cell.length_a   1.000
_cell.length_b   1.000
_cell.length_c   1.000
_cell.angle_alpha   90.00
_cell.angle_beta   90.00
_cell.angle_gamma   90.00
#
_symmetry.space_group_name_H-M   'P 1'
#
loop_
_entity.id
_entity.type
_entity.pdbx_description
1 polymer ?
#
loop_
_entity_poly.entity_id
_entity_poly.type
_entity_poly.pdbx_seq_one_letter_code
_entity_poly.pdbx_strand_id
1 'polypeptide(L)'
;RISGLDVLLAPVEGKELGDGKIVQAWAKKWGANYLIPFGYEKGDGKLEKFLDQLDQESLKPVDGLKINADSLPDGMEVVVLAC
;
A
#
# COMPACT_ATOMS: atom_id res chain seq x y z
N ARG A 1 12.40 1.39 -11.91
CA ARG A 1 11.25 0.58 -12.44
C ARG A 1 11.36 -0.87 -11.99
N ILE A 2 10.36 -1.37 -11.26
CA ILE A 2 10.32 -2.77 -10.83
C ILE A 2 9.35 -3.53 -11.75
N SER A 3 9.84 -4.59 -12.40
CA SER A 3 9.19 -5.16 -13.60
C SER A 3 8.22 -6.31 -13.31
N GLY A 4 7.62 -6.36 -12.11
CA GLY A 4 6.84 -7.51 -11.66
C GLY A 4 5.34 -7.26 -11.53
N LEU A 5 4.93 -6.29 -10.72
CA LEU A 5 3.52 -5.98 -10.45
C LEU A 5 3.30 -4.47 -10.43
N ASP A 6 2.27 -3.97 -11.11
CA ASP A 6 1.99 -2.54 -11.10
C ASP A 6 1.34 -2.11 -9.78
N VAL A 7 0.32 -2.84 -9.33
CA VAL A 7 -0.45 -2.51 -8.12
C VAL A 7 -0.68 -3.76 -7.28
N LEU A 8 -0.42 -3.62 -5.97
CA LEU A 8 -0.81 -4.59 -4.95
C LEU A 8 -1.87 -3.97 -4.04
N LEU A 9 -3.06 -4.57 -4.02
CA LEU A 9 -4.09 -4.25 -3.03
C LEU A 9 -3.84 -5.11 -1.79
N ALA A 10 -3.73 -4.47 -0.62
CA ALA A 10 -3.47 -5.13 0.65
C ALA A 10 -4.59 -4.86 1.66
N PRO A 11 -5.23 -5.88 2.23
CA PRO A 11 -6.18 -5.63 3.30
C PRO A 11 -5.43 -5.14 4.54
N VAL A 12 -6.02 -4.23 5.32
CA VAL A 12 -5.44 -3.79 6.61
C VAL A 12 -5.77 -4.74 7.76
N GLU A 13 -6.50 -5.81 7.46
CA GLU A 13 -7.02 -6.77 8.43
C GLU A 13 -6.81 -8.22 7.96
N GLY A 14 -6.83 -9.14 8.92
CA GLY A 14 -6.48 -10.54 8.72
C GLY A 14 -5.11 -10.90 9.28
N LYS A 15 -4.96 -12.15 9.73
CA LYS A 15 -3.83 -12.60 10.55
C LYS A 15 -2.47 -12.47 9.85
N GLU A 16 -2.40 -12.80 8.56
CA GLU A 16 -1.18 -12.66 7.74
C GLU A 16 -1.32 -11.55 6.69
N LEU A 17 -2.52 -11.37 6.14
CA LEU A 17 -2.76 -10.39 5.08
C LEU A 17 -2.83 -8.95 5.60
N GLY A 18 -3.14 -8.75 6.88
CA GLY A 18 -3.21 -7.44 7.54
C GLY A 18 -1.92 -7.04 8.25
N ASP A 19 -0.87 -7.86 8.20
CA ASP A 19 0.44 -7.49 8.74
C ASP A 19 1.24 -6.71 7.68
N GLY A 20 1.44 -5.42 7.93
CA GLY A 20 2.13 -4.51 7.01
C GLY A 20 3.54 -4.98 6.66
N LYS A 21 4.28 -5.59 7.60
CA LYS A 21 5.65 -6.05 7.34
C LYS A 21 5.68 -7.25 6.41
N ILE A 22 4.76 -8.19 6.59
CA ILE A 22 4.60 -9.35 5.70
C ILE A 22 4.20 -8.88 4.30
N VAL A 23 3.19 -8.02 4.21
CA VAL A 23 2.73 -7.46 2.94
C VAL A 23 3.84 -6.67 2.23
N GLN A 24 4.62 -5.86 2.96
CA GLN A 24 5.75 -5.13 2.40
C GLN A 24 6.81 -6.08 1.83
N ALA A 25 7.08 -7.19 2.51
CA ALA A 25 8.01 -8.20 2.02
C ALA A 25 7.50 -8.85 0.73
N TRP A 26 6.21 -9.15 0.63
CA TRP A 26 5.60 -9.66 -0.60
C TRP A 26 5.64 -8.63 -1.73
N ALA A 27 5.29 -7.36 -1.44
CA ALA A 27 5.34 -6.27 -2.40
C ALA A 27 6.75 -6.10 -3.00
N LYS A 28 7.78 -6.11 -2.14
CA LYS A 28 9.19 -6.07 -2.58
C LYS A 28 9.56 -7.31 -3.39
N LYS A 29 9.16 -8.51 -2.97
CA LYS A 29 9.46 -9.78 -3.65
C LYS A 29 8.82 -9.89 -5.03
N TRP A 30 7.58 -9.43 -5.17
CA TRP A 30 6.83 -9.43 -6.43
C TRP A 30 7.14 -8.22 -7.28
N GLY A 31 7.90 -7.26 -6.76
CA GLY A 31 8.26 -6.06 -7.47
C GLY A 31 7.06 -5.16 -7.77
N ALA A 32 6.23 -4.94 -6.75
CA ALA A 32 5.10 -4.04 -6.79
C ALA A 32 5.57 -2.59 -6.86
N ASN A 33 5.04 -1.83 -7.83
CA ASN A 33 5.29 -0.40 -7.94
C ASN A 33 4.40 0.39 -6.96
N TYR A 34 3.14 0.00 -6.79
CA TYR A 34 2.22 0.60 -5.82
C TYR A 34 1.69 -0.43 -4.82
N LEU A 35 1.59 -0.03 -3.55
CA LEU A 35 0.89 -0.73 -2.49
C LEU A 35 -0.30 0.12 -2.03
N ILE A 36 -1.51 -0.43 -2.10
CA ILE A 36 -2.74 0.27 -1.71
C ILE A 36 -3.44 -0.52 -0.60
N PRO A 37 -3.46 -0.01 0.65
CA PRO A 37 -4.25 -0.61 1.71
C PRO A 37 -5.75 -0.48 1.41
N PHE A 38 -6.55 -1.47 1.79
CA PHE A 38 -8.02 -1.46 1.70
C PHE A 38 -8.68 -2.17 2.90
N GLY A 39 -10.00 -2.03 3.02
CA GLY A 39 -10.77 -2.70 4.08
C GLY A 39 -10.69 -2.04 5.46
N TYR A 40 -10.42 -0.73 5.51
CA TYR A 40 -10.50 0.07 6.73
C TYR A 40 -11.70 1.02 6.67
N GLU A 41 -12.19 1.42 7.83
CA GLU A 41 -13.15 2.52 7.98
C GLU A 41 -12.46 3.76 8.55
N LYS A 42 -12.95 4.94 8.19
CA LYS A 42 -12.39 6.19 8.71
C LYS A 42 -12.52 6.25 10.23
N GLY A 43 -11.38 6.32 10.92
CA GLY A 43 -11.32 6.43 12.38
C GLY A 43 -11.34 5.10 13.14
N ASP A 44 -11.26 3.95 12.45
CA ASP A 44 -11.15 2.64 13.09
C ASP A 44 -9.73 2.31 13.61
N GLY A 45 -8.73 3.14 13.28
CA GLY A 45 -7.34 2.99 13.69
C GLY A 45 -6.58 1.85 13.00
N LYS A 46 -7.22 1.09 12.11
CA LYS A 46 -6.58 -0.05 11.43
C LYS A 46 -5.58 0.43 10.38
N LEU A 47 -5.97 1.41 9.57
CA LEU A 47 -5.08 2.03 8.58
C LEU A 47 -3.85 2.62 9.26
N GLU A 48 -4.03 3.38 10.34
CA GLU A 48 -2.93 4.03 11.07
C GLU A 48 -1.91 3.00 11.59
N LYS A 49 -2.40 1.89 12.18
CA LYS A 49 -1.53 0.78 12.60
C LYS A 49 -0.82 0.09 11.43
N PHE A 50 -1.50 -0.08 10.31
CA PHE A 50 -0.90 -0.69 9.12
C PHE A 50 0.20 0.21 8.53
N LEU A 51 -0.02 1.53 8.48
CA LEU A 51 0.95 2.50 8.00
C LEU A 51 2.16 2.65 8.94
N ASP A 52 1.95 2.60 10.26
CA ASP A 52 3.02 2.56 11.27
C ASP A 52 3.97 1.37 11.02
N GLN A 53 3.42 0.18 10.76
CA GLN A 53 4.21 -1.02 10.44
C GLN A 53 5.02 -0.91 9.15
N LEU A 54 4.64 -0.01 8.25
CA LEU A 54 5.33 0.27 7.00
C LEU A 54 6.30 1.45 7.09
N ASP A 55 6.42 2.10 8.27
CA ASP A 55 7.14 3.36 8.46
C ASP A 55 6.58 4.48 7.55
N GLN A 56 5.25 4.56 7.41
CA GLN A 56 4.53 5.49 6.51
C GLN A 56 3.47 6.35 7.24
N GLU A 57 3.77 6.79 8.46
CA GLU A 57 2.84 7.49 9.36
C GLU A 57 2.31 8.84 8.81
N SER A 58 3.04 9.49 7.89
CA SER A 58 2.71 10.83 7.38
C SER A 58 1.93 10.83 6.05
N LEU A 59 1.49 9.66 5.57
CA LEU A 59 0.76 9.56 4.31
C LEU A 59 -0.64 10.17 4.43
N LYS A 60 -0.98 11.02 3.47
CA LYS A 60 -2.31 11.62 3.35
C LYS A 60 -3.14 10.85 2.32
N PRO A 61 -4.43 10.64 2.56
CA PRO A 61 -5.33 10.07 1.57
C PRO A 61 -5.40 10.95 0.32
N VAL A 62 -5.49 10.32 -0.85
CA VAL A 62 -5.74 10.99 -2.14
C VAL A 62 -7.04 10.49 -2.76
N ASP A 63 -7.76 11.35 -3.49
CA ASP A 63 -9.05 10.98 -4.11
C ASP A 63 -8.93 9.88 -5.18
N GLY A 64 -7.75 9.70 -5.77
CA GLY A 64 -7.54 8.70 -6.79
C GLY A 64 -6.08 8.58 -7.23
N LEU A 65 -5.74 7.41 -7.75
CA LEU A 65 -4.43 7.12 -8.32
C LEU A 65 -4.57 6.90 -9.83
N LYS A 66 -3.90 7.74 -10.62
CA LYS A 66 -3.79 7.53 -12.07
C LYS A 66 -2.49 6.81 -12.38
N ILE A 67 -2.59 5.66 -13.03
CA ILE A 67 -1.42 4.82 -13.36
C ILE A 67 -1.09 5.00 -14.83
N ASN A 68 0.15 5.44 -15.11
CA ASN A 68 0.71 5.51 -16.46
C ASN A 68 1.92 4.58 -16.53
N ALA A 69 1.94 3.65 -17.50
CA ALA A 69 3.02 2.66 -17.63
C ALA A 69 4.41 3.28 -17.88
N ASP A 70 4.45 4.52 -18.37
CA ASP A 70 5.69 5.28 -18.63
C ASP A 70 6.14 6.13 -17.42
N SER A 71 5.34 6.20 -16.35
CA SER A 71 5.60 7.03 -15.16
C SER A 71 5.36 6.26 -13.86
N LEU A 72 5.78 5.00 -13.84
CA LEU A 72 5.80 4.20 -12.62
C LEU A 72 6.94 4.67 -11.70
N PRO A 73 6.75 4.60 -10.37
CA PRO A 73 7.78 4.96 -9.41
C PRO A 73 9.01 4.06 -9.56
N ASP A 74 10.17 4.58 -9.17
CA ASP A 74 11.42 3.81 -9.22
C ASP A 74 11.49 2.71 -8.16
N GLY A 75 10.72 2.86 -7.08
CA GLY A 75 10.55 1.91 -6.00
C GLY A 75 9.07 1.64 -5.70
N MET A 76 8.82 0.84 -4.66
CA MET A 76 7.46 0.63 -4.16
C MET A 76 6.98 1.88 -3.43
N GLU A 77 5.85 2.43 -3.86
CA GLU A 77 5.17 3.56 -3.22
C GLU A 77 3.88 3.09 -2.56
N VAL A 78 3.63 3.56 -1.32
CA VAL A 78 2.38 3.27 -0.61
C VAL A 78 1.40 4.42 -0.87
N VAL A 79 0.20 4.10 -1.33
CA VAL A 79 -0.83 5.09 -1.68
C VAL A 79 -2.11 4.79 -0.91
N VAL A 80 -2.54 5.77 -0.11
CA VAL A 80 -3.82 5.70 0.63
C VAL A 80 -4.89 6.39 -0.21
N LEU A 81 -5.94 5.65 -0.56
CA LEU A 81 -7.09 6.22 -1.27
C LEU A 81 -8.12 6.76 -0.27
N ALA A 82 -8.69 7.93 -0.55
CA ALA A 82 -9.84 8.42 0.21
C ALA A 82 -11.06 7.54 -0.13
N CYS A 83 -11.60 6.84 0.87
CA CYS A 83 -12.89 6.15 0.80
C CYS A 83 -14.00 7.03 1.37
#